data_AF-A0A0M8N1G3-F1
#
_entry.id   AF-A0A0M8N1G3-F1
#
_cell.length_a   1.000
_cell.length_b   1.000
_cell.length_c   1.000
_cell.angle_alpha   90.00
_cell.angle_beta   90.00
_cell.angle_gamma   90.00
#
_symmetry.space_group_name_H-M   'P 1'
#
loop_
_entity.id
_entity.type
_entity.pdbx_description
1 polymer ?
#
loop_
_entity_poly.entity_id
_entity_poly.type
_entity_poly.pdbx_seq_one_letter_code
_entity_poly.pdbx_strand_id
1 'polypeptide(L)'
;MASLPSFAPFPGASWRPHLSPQDWDSLAKAWIALSRVYTSLDDAAFAKAVQRDESLSVFVATFVDEIAAAPILAHVFAEHTAAVETSLMALKRVLITQLELGIKGDLKLVEAKLAALNPLLHASPDACVFFLAGSDFFDSLVTCFQVMNPPLRQAITTTLYLCLARLAEAEPPKWSMISDQLFGLQAAAESHKSGPLNANDSLVADLVTNTPILRYLLRRVEGGTGAAANLTARITALQTYKTGVIVRPRRMSQITQVQDLFPDLGAGFVSKCLDEDRSGAPSKAAILSALAAFDSDDDERDDTYDAADVGGTVDAADQEADGVAERNEEALFRAYQSDPKVFGREAETRRSAARGRLREETGMPDEAIEGWALMLARNPGRMKRLEAKFAFKGQQERLERTAWRATPAAMPLDDMCL
;
A
#
# COMPACT_ATOMS: atom_id res chain seq x y z
N MET A 1 -36.53 -30.41 -25.34
CA MET A 1 -36.76 -29.06 -24.78
C MET A 1 -35.63 -28.17 -25.26
N ALA A 2 -35.95 -27.04 -25.89
CA ALA A 2 -34.94 -26.10 -26.38
C ALA A 2 -34.12 -25.58 -25.19
N SER A 3 -32.80 -25.45 -25.36
CA SER A 3 -31.94 -24.83 -24.35
C SER A 3 -32.32 -23.37 -24.18
N LEU A 4 -32.37 -22.90 -22.93
CA LEU A 4 -32.60 -21.49 -22.64
C LEU A 4 -31.45 -20.66 -23.22
N PRO A 5 -31.71 -19.41 -23.63
CA PRO A 5 -30.66 -18.52 -24.08
C PRO A 5 -29.69 -18.20 -22.94
N SER A 6 -28.43 -17.98 -23.28
CA SER A 6 -27.38 -17.58 -22.33
C SER A 6 -27.53 -16.11 -21.91
N PHE A 7 -27.14 -15.79 -20.68
CA PHE A 7 -27.02 -14.42 -20.23
C PHE A 7 -25.75 -13.75 -20.76
N ALA A 8 -25.86 -12.46 -21.11
CA ALA A 8 -24.68 -11.61 -21.26
C ALA A 8 -24.25 -11.11 -19.86
N PRO A 9 -22.94 -10.97 -19.58
CA PRO A 9 -22.46 -10.35 -18.34
C PRO A 9 -22.98 -8.92 -18.22
N PHE A 10 -23.16 -8.47 -16.98
CA PHE A 10 -23.54 -7.08 -16.74
C PHE A 10 -22.34 -6.16 -17.06
N PRO A 11 -22.55 -5.05 -17.78
CA PRO A 11 -21.48 -4.22 -18.29
C PRO A 11 -20.76 -3.46 -17.17
N GLY A 12 -19.43 -3.60 -17.18
CA GLY A 12 -18.58 -2.90 -16.23
C GLY A 12 -18.62 -1.38 -16.38
N ALA A 13 -18.39 -0.63 -15.29
CA ALA A 13 -18.48 0.83 -15.27
C ALA A 13 -17.67 1.55 -16.37
N SER A 14 -16.51 0.99 -16.76
CA SER A 14 -15.66 1.51 -17.83
C SER A 14 -16.26 1.34 -19.25
N TRP A 15 -17.15 0.36 -19.43
CA TRP A 15 -17.73 0.07 -20.73
C TRP A 15 -19.10 0.74 -20.94
N ARG A 16 -19.88 0.97 -19.86
CA ARG A 16 -21.20 1.62 -19.93
C ARG A 16 -21.25 2.94 -20.72
N PRO A 17 -20.23 3.81 -20.73
CA PRO A 17 -20.23 5.03 -21.54
C PRO A 17 -20.31 4.79 -23.06
N HIS A 18 -20.00 3.57 -23.53
CA HIS A 18 -20.04 3.20 -24.94
C HIS A 18 -21.43 2.70 -25.39
N LEU A 19 -22.38 2.54 -24.47
CA LEU A 19 -23.73 2.10 -24.76
C LEU A 19 -24.65 3.30 -25.03
N SER A 20 -25.39 3.24 -26.14
CA SER A 20 -26.48 4.19 -26.34
C SER A 20 -27.63 3.91 -25.35
N PRO A 21 -28.47 4.90 -25.01
CA PRO A 21 -29.66 4.67 -24.19
C PRO A 21 -30.60 3.59 -24.75
N GLN A 22 -30.65 3.45 -26.08
CA GLN A 22 -31.48 2.44 -26.75
C GLN A 22 -30.90 1.02 -26.60
N ASP A 23 -29.57 0.89 -26.68
CA ASP A 23 -28.89 -0.40 -26.46
C ASP A 23 -29.02 -0.83 -25.00
N TRP A 24 -28.89 0.12 -24.06
CA TRP A 24 -29.10 -0.13 -22.63
C TRP A 24 -30.51 -0.66 -22.35
N ASP A 25 -31.55 0.00 -22.87
CA ASP A 25 -32.94 -0.42 -22.70
C ASP A 25 -33.19 -1.82 -23.30
N SER A 26 -32.59 -2.10 -24.46
CA SER A 26 -32.69 -3.41 -25.12
C SER A 26 -32.02 -4.52 -24.29
N LEU A 27 -30.82 -4.27 -23.76
CA LEU A 27 -30.10 -5.20 -22.89
C LEU A 27 -30.85 -5.42 -21.56
N ALA A 28 -31.35 -4.35 -20.94
CA ALA A 28 -32.15 -4.42 -19.73
C ALA A 28 -33.41 -5.28 -19.93
N LYS A 29 -34.14 -5.08 -21.03
CA LYS A 29 -35.30 -5.90 -21.38
C LYS A 29 -34.92 -7.37 -21.59
N ALA A 30 -33.78 -7.64 -22.24
CA ALA A 30 -33.29 -9.00 -22.44
C ALA A 30 -32.94 -9.68 -21.12
N TRP A 31 -32.20 -9.02 -20.23
CA TRP A 31 -31.90 -9.56 -18.88
C TRP A 31 -33.17 -9.80 -18.07
N ILE A 32 -34.12 -8.85 -18.07
CA ILE A 32 -35.39 -9.01 -17.35
C ILE A 32 -36.19 -10.19 -17.91
N ALA A 33 -36.28 -10.32 -19.24
CA ALA A 33 -37.01 -11.41 -19.88
C ALA A 33 -36.38 -12.78 -19.55
N LEU A 34 -35.05 -12.89 -19.64
CA LEU A 34 -34.34 -14.12 -19.30
C LEU A 34 -34.49 -14.44 -17.81
N SER A 35 -34.29 -13.48 -16.91
CA SER A 35 -34.50 -13.67 -15.47
C SER A 35 -35.90 -14.19 -15.17
N ARG A 36 -36.95 -13.61 -15.78
CA ARG A 36 -38.33 -14.08 -15.61
C ARG A 36 -38.54 -15.53 -16.06
N VAL A 37 -37.90 -15.93 -17.16
CA VAL A 37 -37.97 -17.30 -17.66
C VAL A 37 -37.25 -18.27 -16.72
N TYR A 38 -36.09 -17.89 -16.19
CA TYR A 38 -35.37 -18.72 -15.23
C TYR A 38 -36.11 -18.82 -13.90
N THR A 39 -36.70 -17.72 -13.40
CA THR A 39 -37.47 -17.72 -12.14
C THR A 39 -38.84 -18.37 -12.25
N SER A 40 -39.34 -18.66 -13.45
CA SER A 40 -40.60 -19.39 -13.65
C SER A 40 -40.42 -20.91 -13.76
N LEU A 41 -39.18 -21.39 -13.80
CA LEU A 41 -38.86 -22.81 -13.72
C LEU A 41 -39.14 -23.35 -12.32
N ASP A 42 -39.49 -24.63 -12.23
CA ASP A 42 -39.41 -25.36 -10.96
C ASP A 42 -37.94 -25.55 -10.52
N ASP A 43 -37.73 -25.84 -9.24
CA ASP A 43 -36.38 -25.94 -8.64
C ASP A 43 -35.48 -26.98 -9.35
N ALA A 44 -36.05 -28.10 -9.81
CA ALA A 44 -35.30 -29.15 -10.46
C ALA A 44 -34.87 -28.75 -11.88
N ALA A 45 -35.77 -28.09 -12.62
CA ALA A 45 -35.48 -27.54 -13.93
C ALA A 45 -34.50 -26.37 -13.86
N PHE A 46 -34.63 -25.50 -12.84
CA PHE A 46 -33.70 -24.40 -12.57
C PHE A 46 -32.29 -24.92 -12.27
N ALA A 47 -32.16 -25.86 -11.32
CA ALA A 47 -30.86 -26.44 -10.98
C ALA A 47 -30.16 -27.08 -12.20
N LYS A 48 -30.92 -27.78 -13.05
CA LYS A 48 -30.39 -28.36 -14.29
C LYS A 48 -29.99 -27.31 -15.33
N ALA A 49 -30.72 -26.20 -15.42
CA ALA A 49 -30.38 -25.11 -16.33
C ALA A 49 -29.10 -24.40 -15.87
N VAL A 50 -28.97 -24.10 -14.58
CA VAL A 50 -27.78 -23.46 -13.98
C VAL A 50 -26.53 -24.33 -14.14
N GLN A 51 -26.62 -25.64 -13.93
CA GLN A 51 -25.47 -26.54 -14.10
C GLN A 51 -25.02 -26.66 -15.57
N ARG A 52 -25.91 -26.39 -16.52
CA ARG A 52 -25.61 -26.51 -17.95
C ARG A 52 -24.98 -25.26 -18.52
N ASP A 53 -25.30 -24.09 -17.99
CA ASP A 53 -24.82 -22.81 -18.49
C ASP A 53 -24.41 -21.87 -17.33
N GLU A 54 -23.11 -21.63 -17.23
CA GLU A 54 -22.51 -20.72 -16.24
C GLU A 54 -22.81 -19.24 -16.57
N SER A 55 -23.42 -18.91 -17.71
CA SER A 55 -23.71 -17.52 -18.08
C SER A 55 -24.58 -16.80 -17.06
N LEU A 56 -25.53 -17.50 -16.42
CA LEU A 56 -26.36 -16.95 -15.35
C LEU A 56 -25.52 -16.59 -14.12
N SER A 57 -24.59 -17.46 -13.69
CA SER A 57 -23.73 -17.18 -12.55
C SER A 57 -22.77 -16.02 -12.84
N VAL A 58 -22.23 -15.96 -14.06
CA VAL A 58 -21.39 -14.85 -14.53
C VAL A 58 -22.17 -13.53 -14.56
N PHE A 59 -23.41 -13.54 -15.06
CA PHE A 59 -24.29 -12.37 -15.07
C PHE A 59 -24.63 -11.90 -13.65
N VAL A 60 -25.05 -12.81 -12.76
CA VAL A 60 -25.36 -12.45 -11.37
C VAL A 60 -24.13 -11.90 -10.66
N ALA A 61 -22.96 -12.51 -10.85
CA ALA A 61 -21.71 -12.05 -10.25
C ALA A 61 -21.36 -10.63 -10.73
N THR A 62 -21.34 -10.40 -12.05
CA THR A 62 -21.03 -9.08 -12.63
C THR A 62 -22.10 -8.03 -12.29
N PHE A 63 -23.38 -8.41 -12.24
CA PHE A 63 -24.47 -7.52 -11.83
C PHE A 63 -24.33 -7.09 -10.38
N VAL A 64 -24.05 -8.03 -9.47
CA VAL A 64 -23.87 -7.74 -8.05
C VAL A 64 -22.62 -6.89 -7.80
N ASP A 65 -21.53 -7.13 -8.53
CA ASP A 65 -20.31 -6.32 -8.45
C ASP A 65 -20.57 -4.86 -8.87
N GLU A 66 -21.39 -4.67 -9.89
CA GLU A 66 -21.62 -3.38 -10.55
C GLU A 66 -22.84 -2.59 -10.04
N ILE A 67 -23.80 -3.26 -9.40
CA ILE A 67 -25.03 -2.66 -8.84
C ILE A 67 -25.05 -2.73 -7.31
N ALA A 68 -24.17 -3.53 -6.68
CA ALA A 68 -23.94 -3.62 -5.23
C ALA A 68 -25.21 -3.46 -4.37
N ALA A 69 -26.21 -4.33 -4.57
CA ALA A 69 -27.45 -4.26 -3.83
C ALA A 69 -27.31 -4.94 -2.45
N ALA A 70 -26.85 -4.18 -1.45
CA ALA A 70 -26.77 -4.63 -0.05
C ALA A 70 -28.05 -5.37 0.45
N PRO A 71 -29.28 -4.97 0.09
CA PRO A 71 -30.48 -5.69 0.49
C PRO A 71 -30.59 -7.12 -0.09
N ILE A 72 -30.13 -7.34 -1.31
CA ILE A 72 -30.15 -8.67 -1.95
C ILE A 72 -29.17 -9.59 -1.22
N LEU A 73 -27.97 -9.09 -0.94
CA LEU A 73 -26.98 -9.85 -0.19
C LEU A 73 -27.48 -10.19 1.21
N ALA A 74 -28.08 -9.24 1.92
CA ALA A 74 -28.68 -9.51 3.24
C ALA A 74 -29.73 -10.64 3.17
N HIS A 75 -30.59 -10.65 2.15
CA HIS A 75 -31.57 -11.73 1.97
C HIS A 75 -30.91 -13.08 1.67
N VAL A 76 -29.87 -13.11 0.82
CA VAL A 76 -29.12 -14.34 0.52
C VAL A 76 -28.41 -14.89 1.76
N PHE A 77 -27.82 -14.02 2.59
CA PHE A 77 -27.21 -14.42 3.85
C PHE A 77 -28.25 -14.93 4.87
N ALA A 78 -29.49 -14.43 4.82
CA ALA A 78 -30.57 -14.87 5.70
C ALA A 78 -31.22 -16.20 5.29
N GLU A 79 -31.53 -16.38 4.00
CA GLU A 79 -32.26 -17.56 3.49
C GLU A 79 -31.34 -18.72 3.10
N HIS A 80 -30.08 -18.43 2.73
CA HIS A 80 -29.14 -19.42 2.20
C HIS A 80 -27.81 -19.44 2.99
N THR A 81 -27.86 -19.14 4.29
CA THR A 81 -26.69 -19.01 5.17
C THR A 81 -25.71 -20.17 5.04
N ALA A 82 -26.19 -21.42 5.09
CA ALA A 82 -25.31 -22.60 5.06
C ALA A 82 -24.50 -22.72 3.76
N ALA A 83 -25.09 -22.39 2.61
CA ALA A 83 -24.40 -22.43 1.31
C ALA A 83 -23.36 -21.30 1.21
N VAL A 84 -23.73 -20.10 1.67
CA VAL A 84 -22.85 -18.94 1.70
C VAL A 84 -21.66 -19.18 2.62
N GLU A 85 -21.90 -19.58 3.87
CA GLU A 85 -20.85 -19.87 4.85
C GLU A 85 -19.92 -20.98 4.39
N THR A 86 -20.44 -22.02 3.73
CA THR A 86 -19.60 -23.09 3.17
C THR A 86 -18.63 -22.54 2.12
N SER A 87 -19.13 -21.67 1.22
CA SER A 87 -18.31 -21.02 0.19
C SER A 87 -17.28 -20.07 0.80
N LEU A 88 -17.71 -19.20 1.73
CA LEU A 88 -16.82 -18.27 2.41
C LEU A 88 -15.81 -18.98 3.29
N MET A 89 -16.16 -20.10 3.92
CA MET A 89 -15.22 -20.91 4.70
C MET A 89 -14.13 -21.50 3.82
N ALA A 90 -14.48 -21.99 2.63
CA ALA A 90 -13.49 -22.50 1.68
C ALA A 90 -12.50 -21.37 1.27
N LEU A 91 -13.02 -20.17 0.99
CA LEU A 91 -12.19 -19.00 0.69
C LEU A 91 -11.31 -18.59 1.89
N LYS A 92 -11.90 -18.49 3.10
CA LYS A 92 -11.21 -18.11 4.34
C LYS A 92 -10.07 -19.08 4.64
N ARG A 93 -10.28 -20.38 4.48
CA ARG A 93 -9.22 -21.41 4.64
C ARG A 93 -8.08 -21.21 3.66
N VAL A 94 -8.38 -21.04 2.36
CA VAL A 94 -7.35 -20.79 1.34
C VAL A 94 -6.54 -19.54 1.66
N LEU A 95 -7.22 -18.44 2.03
CA LEU A 95 -6.56 -17.19 2.41
C LEU A 95 -5.65 -17.37 3.63
N ILE A 96 -6.16 -17.92 4.74
CA ILE A 96 -5.38 -18.14 5.96
C ILE A 96 -4.14 -18.99 5.66
N THR A 97 -4.32 -20.13 4.98
CA THR A 97 -3.19 -21.02 4.65
C THR A 97 -2.12 -20.30 3.82
N GLN A 98 -2.51 -19.53 2.81
CA GLN A 98 -1.53 -18.80 1.98
C GLN A 98 -0.90 -17.62 2.71
N LEU A 99 -1.66 -16.90 3.55
CA LEU A 99 -1.17 -15.80 4.38
C LEU A 99 -0.13 -16.28 5.40
N GLU A 100 -0.38 -17.41 6.07
CA GLU A 100 0.55 -18.04 7.03
C GLU A 100 1.83 -18.57 6.39
N LEU A 101 1.78 -19.01 5.13
CA LEU A 101 2.97 -19.41 4.38
C LEU A 101 3.88 -18.22 4.03
N GLY A 102 3.36 -16.98 4.06
CA GLY A 102 4.13 -15.76 3.78
C GLY A 102 4.84 -15.81 2.43
N ILE A 103 6.16 -15.57 2.39
CA ILE A 103 6.97 -15.63 1.15
C ILE A 103 6.90 -17.00 0.47
N LYS A 104 6.64 -18.08 1.22
CA LYS A 104 6.53 -19.43 0.65
C LYS A 104 5.15 -19.70 0.04
N GLY A 105 4.17 -18.82 0.27
CA GLY A 105 2.83 -18.90 -0.29
C GLY A 105 2.70 -18.16 -1.62
N ASP A 106 1.52 -18.25 -2.22
CA ASP A 106 1.16 -17.54 -3.44
C ASP A 106 0.57 -16.16 -3.10
N LEU A 107 1.45 -15.17 -2.93
CA LEU A 107 1.06 -13.80 -2.61
C LEU A 107 0.20 -13.14 -3.69
N LYS A 108 0.35 -13.53 -4.96
CA LYS A 108 -0.47 -13.00 -6.06
C LYS A 108 -1.89 -13.54 -6.01
N LEU A 109 -2.04 -14.82 -5.67
CA LEU A 109 -3.34 -15.43 -5.43
C LEU A 109 -4.04 -14.74 -4.25
N VAL A 110 -3.32 -14.50 -3.14
CA VAL A 110 -3.88 -13.78 -1.98
C VAL A 110 -4.35 -12.39 -2.38
N GLU A 111 -3.50 -11.62 -3.08
CA GLU A 111 -3.85 -10.28 -3.56
C GLU A 111 -5.13 -10.30 -4.41
N ALA A 112 -5.19 -11.18 -5.41
CA ALA A 112 -6.34 -11.31 -6.30
C ALA A 112 -7.61 -11.73 -5.56
N LYS A 113 -7.50 -12.65 -4.59
CA LYS A 113 -8.64 -13.12 -3.79
C LYS A 113 -9.13 -12.05 -2.81
N LEU A 114 -8.25 -11.31 -2.16
CA LEU A 114 -8.62 -10.19 -1.29
C LEU A 114 -9.25 -9.05 -2.09
N ALA A 115 -8.69 -8.72 -3.26
CA ALA A 115 -9.26 -7.70 -4.14
C ALA A 115 -10.68 -8.07 -4.61
N ALA A 116 -10.92 -9.34 -4.97
CA ALA A 116 -12.24 -9.84 -5.33
C ALA A 116 -13.21 -9.95 -4.13
N LEU A 117 -12.69 -10.12 -2.91
CA LEU A 117 -13.48 -10.18 -1.69
C LEU A 117 -13.95 -8.79 -1.22
N ASN A 118 -13.17 -7.74 -1.48
CA ASN A 118 -13.44 -6.38 -1.00
C ASN A 118 -14.83 -5.82 -1.40
N PRO A 119 -15.31 -5.96 -2.66
CA PRO A 119 -16.67 -5.53 -3.02
C PRO A 119 -17.75 -6.23 -2.19
N LEU A 120 -17.60 -7.53 -1.91
CA LEU A 120 -18.53 -8.30 -1.08
C LEU A 120 -18.52 -7.80 0.36
N LEU A 121 -17.35 -7.56 0.94
CA LEU A 121 -17.22 -7.01 2.31
C LEU A 121 -17.84 -5.61 2.39
N HIS A 122 -17.58 -4.76 1.40
CA HIS A 122 -18.20 -3.44 1.33
C HIS A 122 -19.72 -3.52 1.24
N ALA A 123 -20.27 -4.51 0.54
CA ALA A 123 -21.72 -4.61 0.36
C ALA A 123 -22.43 -5.32 1.54
N SER A 124 -21.81 -6.31 2.19
CA SER A 124 -22.41 -7.14 3.24
C SER A 124 -21.67 -7.07 4.58
N PRO A 125 -22.31 -6.53 5.65
CA PRO A 125 -21.79 -6.63 7.01
C PRO A 125 -21.68 -8.07 7.52
N ASP A 126 -22.57 -8.97 7.10
CA ASP A 126 -22.54 -10.38 7.50
C ASP A 126 -21.27 -11.10 7.03
N ALA A 127 -20.80 -10.78 5.82
CA ALA A 127 -19.51 -11.26 5.32
C ALA A 127 -18.35 -10.78 6.22
N CYS A 128 -18.39 -9.53 6.68
CA CYS A 128 -17.38 -8.98 7.58
C CYS A 128 -17.40 -9.68 8.95
N VAL A 129 -18.60 -9.95 9.49
CA VAL A 129 -18.77 -10.73 10.73
C VAL A 129 -18.18 -12.12 10.56
N PHE A 130 -18.44 -12.80 9.45
CA PHE A 130 -17.92 -14.15 9.18
C PHE A 130 -16.39 -14.19 9.11
N PHE A 131 -15.78 -13.26 8.37
CA PHE A 131 -14.31 -13.22 8.22
C PHE A 131 -13.60 -12.84 9.52
N LEU A 132 -14.16 -11.91 10.30
CA LEU A 132 -13.61 -11.49 11.60
C LEU A 132 -14.16 -12.31 12.79
N ALA A 133 -14.92 -13.37 12.53
CA ALA A 133 -15.27 -14.32 13.57
C ALA A 133 -14.02 -15.13 13.94
N GLY A 134 -13.60 -15.02 15.21
CA GLY A 134 -12.31 -15.50 15.67
C GLY A 134 -11.17 -14.54 15.33
N SER A 135 -9.94 -14.92 15.68
CA SER A 135 -8.74 -14.14 15.39
C SER A 135 -7.90 -14.70 14.24
N ASP A 136 -8.14 -15.94 13.83
CA ASP A 136 -7.35 -16.69 12.83
C ASP A 136 -7.05 -15.90 11.54
N PHE A 137 -8.10 -15.35 10.92
CA PHE A 137 -7.96 -14.57 9.71
C PHE A 137 -7.24 -13.25 9.96
N PHE A 138 -7.61 -12.53 11.03
CA PHE A 138 -6.96 -11.27 11.40
C PHE A 138 -5.46 -11.47 11.69
N ASP A 139 -5.11 -12.47 12.50
CA ASP A 139 -3.74 -12.82 12.87
C ASP A 139 -2.92 -13.20 11.64
N SER A 140 -3.52 -13.92 10.69
CA SER A 140 -2.87 -14.25 9.40
C SER A 140 -2.62 -13.01 8.54
N LEU A 141 -3.53 -12.01 8.53
CA LEU A 141 -3.31 -10.73 7.85
C LEU A 141 -2.15 -9.95 8.47
N VAL A 142 -2.12 -9.84 9.80
CA VAL A 142 -1.04 -9.17 10.55
C VAL A 142 0.31 -9.83 10.26
N THR A 143 0.36 -11.16 10.32
CA THR A 143 1.58 -11.94 10.11
C THR A 143 2.10 -11.78 8.68
N CYS A 144 1.21 -11.87 7.69
CA CYS A 144 1.60 -11.73 6.29
C CYS A 144 2.09 -10.32 5.97
N PHE A 145 1.49 -9.29 6.59
CA PHE A 145 1.79 -7.87 6.29
C PHE A 145 3.28 -7.52 6.48
N GLN A 146 3.95 -8.22 7.40
CA GLN A 146 5.39 -8.06 7.68
C GLN A 146 6.30 -8.39 6.48
N VAL A 147 5.83 -9.18 5.50
CA VAL A 147 6.72 -9.92 4.58
C VAL A 147 6.39 -9.72 3.09
N MET A 148 5.78 -8.59 2.70
CA MET A 148 5.14 -8.46 1.39
C MET A 148 5.40 -7.19 0.58
N ASN A 149 5.02 -7.25 -0.70
CA ASN A 149 5.10 -6.20 -1.71
C ASN A 149 4.02 -5.09 -1.51
N PRO A 150 4.16 -3.92 -2.17
CA PRO A 150 3.20 -2.82 -2.01
C PRO A 150 1.74 -3.13 -2.41
N PRO A 151 1.44 -3.84 -3.52
CA PRO A 151 0.05 -4.13 -3.92
C PRO A 151 -0.72 -4.96 -2.88
N LEU A 152 -0.08 -5.99 -2.32
CA LEU A 152 -0.72 -6.83 -1.31
C LEU A 152 -0.96 -6.07 0.00
N ARG A 153 -0.07 -5.14 0.39
CA ARG A 153 -0.30 -4.24 1.53
C ARG A 153 -1.59 -3.46 1.35
N GLN A 154 -1.80 -2.86 0.18
CA GLN A 154 -3.02 -2.11 -0.11
C GLN A 154 -4.27 -3.00 -0.03
N ALA A 155 -4.19 -4.23 -0.56
CA ALA A 155 -5.31 -5.16 -0.50
C ALA A 155 -5.69 -5.51 0.95
N ILE A 156 -4.72 -5.87 1.79
CA ILE A 156 -4.93 -6.19 3.20
C ILE A 156 -5.48 -4.99 3.97
N THR A 157 -4.88 -3.81 3.81
CA THR A 157 -5.33 -2.60 4.51
C THR A 157 -6.77 -2.24 4.10
N THR A 158 -7.10 -2.41 2.83
CA THR A 158 -8.47 -2.19 2.32
C THR A 158 -9.45 -3.21 2.88
N THR A 159 -9.08 -4.49 2.91
CA THR A 159 -9.91 -5.56 3.49
C THR A 159 -10.22 -5.28 4.96
N LEU A 160 -9.19 -4.96 5.76
CA LEU A 160 -9.39 -4.67 7.18
C LEU A 160 -10.20 -3.39 7.42
N TYR A 161 -9.93 -2.32 6.64
CA TYR A 161 -10.71 -1.09 6.67
C TYR A 161 -12.21 -1.36 6.43
N LEU A 162 -12.53 -2.09 5.36
CA LEU A 162 -13.91 -2.40 4.99
C LEU A 162 -14.59 -3.23 6.08
N CYS A 163 -13.91 -4.26 6.59
CA CYS A 163 -14.46 -5.06 7.69
C CYS A 163 -14.80 -4.21 8.91
N LEU A 164 -13.86 -3.39 9.40
CA LEU A 164 -14.08 -2.55 10.59
C LEU A 164 -15.16 -1.49 10.37
N ALA A 165 -15.17 -0.84 9.20
CA ALA A 165 -16.18 0.16 8.86
C ALA A 165 -17.59 -0.47 8.79
N ARG A 166 -17.73 -1.61 8.11
CA ARG A 166 -19.03 -2.27 7.93
C ARG A 166 -19.55 -2.93 9.19
N LEU A 167 -18.68 -3.41 10.09
CA LEU A 167 -19.09 -3.83 11.43
C LEU A 167 -19.65 -2.66 12.27
N ALA A 168 -19.15 -1.43 12.07
CA ALA A 168 -19.65 -0.24 12.73
C ALA A 168 -20.94 0.29 12.08
N GLU A 169 -21.20 -0.04 10.81
CA GLU A 169 -22.43 0.26 10.07
C GLU A 169 -23.54 -0.77 10.25
N ALA A 170 -23.20 -1.98 10.70
CA ALA A 170 -24.16 -3.04 10.96
C ALA A 170 -25.26 -2.60 11.94
N GLU A 171 -26.45 -3.18 11.81
CA GLU A 171 -27.58 -2.97 12.72
C GLU A 171 -27.91 -4.27 13.47
N PRO A 172 -27.66 -4.38 14.80
CA PRO A 172 -26.93 -3.43 15.64
C PRO A 172 -25.41 -3.46 15.38
N PRO A 173 -24.68 -2.36 15.66
CA PRO A 173 -23.23 -2.29 15.46
C PRO A 173 -22.49 -3.35 16.29
N LYS A 174 -21.46 -3.96 15.70
CA LYS A 174 -20.70 -5.05 16.33
C LYS A 174 -19.51 -4.53 17.13
N TRP A 175 -19.77 -3.68 18.12
CA TRP A 175 -18.73 -3.00 18.92
C TRP A 175 -17.80 -3.93 19.69
N SER A 176 -18.30 -5.08 20.17
CA SER A 176 -17.47 -6.08 20.84
C SER A 176 -16.39 -6.63 19.90
N MET A 177 -16.80 -7.06 18.70
CA MET A 177 -15.87 -7.55 17.68
C MET A 177 -14.86 -6.48 17.28
N ILE A 178 -15.31 -5.23 17.07
CA ILE A 178 -14.40 -4.11 16.77
C ILE A 178 -13.38 -3.93 17.91
N SER A 179 -13.85 -3.93 19.16
CA SER A 179 -12.96 -3.82 20.33
C SER A 179 -11.92 -4.94 20.39
N ASP A 180 -12.31 -6.18 20.06
CA ASP A 180 -11.41 -7.33 20.02
C ASP A 180 -10.36 -7.18 18.91
N GLN A 181 -10.76 -6.76 17.71
CA GLN A 181 -9.81 -6.52 16.61
C GLN A 181 -8.89 -5.34 16.90
N LEU A 182 -9.38 -4.26 17.54
CA LEU A 182 -8.52 -3.14 17.96
C LEU A 182 -7.52 -3.56 19.05
N PHE A 183 -7.88 -4.49 19.93
CA PHE A 183 -6.92 -5.08 20.87
C PHE A 183 -5.83 -5.87 20.15
N GLY A 184 -6.21 -6.71 19.19
CA GLY A 184 -5.26 -7.44 18.35
C GLY A 184 -4.31 -6.51 17.59
N LEU A 185 -4.83 -5.41 17.03
CA LEU A 185 -4.02 -4.37 16.38
C LEU A 185 -3.03 -3.73 17.37
N GLN A 186 -3.49 -3.36 18.56
CA GLN A 186 -2.60 -2.76 19.56
C GLN A 186 -1.47 -3.73 19.96
N ALA A 187 -1.81 -5.00 20.22
CA ALA A 187 -0.82 -6.02 20.56
C ALA A 187 0.20 -6.25 19.41
N ALA A 188 -0.27 -6.26 18.16
CA ALA A 188 0.59 -6.35 16.99
C ALA A 188 1.52 -5.14 16.86
N ALA A 189 1.02 -3.93 17.12
CA ALA A 189 1.81 -2.70 17.08
C ALA A 189 2.92 -2.69 18.15
N GLU A 190 2.59 -3.10 19.38
CA GLU A 190 3.55 -3.20 20.50
C GLU A 190 4.63 -4.26 20.22
N SER A 191 4.23 -5.39 19.62
CA SER A 191 5.17 -6.43 19.18
C SER A 191 6.11 -5.94 18.08
N HIS A 192 5.62 -5.14 17.12
CA HIS A 192 6.48 -4.55 16.09
C HIS A 192 7.44 -3.50 16.66
N LYS A 193 6.99 -2.68 17.62
CA LYS A 193 7.83 -1.67 18.28
C LYS A 193 8.97 -2.29 19.10
N SER A 194 8.75 -3.47 19.67
CA SER A 194 9.74 -4.22 20.46
C SER A 194 10.58 -5.20 19.63
N GLY A 195 10.14 -5.53 18.40
CA GLY A 195 10.80 -6.45 17.49
C GLY A 195 11.89 -5.80 16.61
N PRO A 196 12.57 -6.59 15.77
CA PRO A 196 13.60 -6.11 14.84
C PRO A 196 13.03 -5.43 13.57
N LEU A 197 11.71 -5.27 13.47
CA LEU A 197 11.00 -4.76 12.29
C LEU A 197 10.80 -3.24 12.40
N ASN A 198 10.78 -2.54 11.26
CA ASN A 198 10.50 -1.10 11.24
C ASN A 198 9.03 -0.86 11.63
N ALA A 199 8.75 0.15 12.45
CA ALA A 199 7.39 0.57 12.79
C ALA A 199 6.53 0.87 11.53
N ASN A 200 7.17 1.35 10.45
CA ASN A 200 6.54 1.62 9.16
C ASN A 200 6.09 0.36 8.39
N ASP A 201 6.53 -0.82 8.81
CA ASP A 201 6.14 -2.12 8.22
C ASP A 201 5.02 -2.80 9.01
N SER A 202 4.41 -2.10 9.98
CA SER A 202 3.23 -2.59 10.71
C SER A 202 1.95 -2.34 9.93
N LEU A 203 1.05 -3.32 9.94
CA LEU A 203 -0.33 -3.16 9.44
C LEU A 203 -1.04 -2.01 10.17
N VAL A 204 -0.74 -1.82 11.45
CA VAL A 204 -1.36 -0.78 12.28
C VAL A 204 -0.95 0.60 11.83
N ALA A 205 0.35 0.79 11.60
CA ALA A 205 0.90 2.03 11.05
C ALA A 205 0.25 2.35 9.69
N ASP A 206 0.20 1.38 8.78
CA ASP A 206 -0.38 1.56 7.46
C ASP A 206 -1.88 1.88 7.52
N LEU A 207 -2.63 1.12 8.32
CA LEU A 207 -4.07 1.31 8.50
C LEU A 207 -4.39 2.69 9.08
N VAL A 208 -3.66 3.12 10.11
CA VAL A 208 -3.94 4.39 10.81
C VAL A 208 -3.45 5.60 10.01
N THR A 209 -2.37 5.47 9.23
CA THR A 209 -1.85 6.55 8.40
C THR A 209 -2.61 6.68 7.08
N ASN A 210 -2.94 5.56 6.41
CA ASN A 210 -3.52 5.58 5.06
C ASN A 210 -5.05 5.52 5.02
N THR A 211 -5.73 5.35 6.17
CA THR A 211 -7.20 5.28 6.21
C THR A 211 -7.79 6.16 7.30
N PRO A 212 -9.02 6.67 7.14
CA PRO A 212 -9.69 7.45 8.16
C PRO A 212 -10.35 6.59 9.27
N ILE A 213 -10.03 5.29 9.37
CA ILE A 213 -10.81 4.33 10.16
C ILE A 213 -10.98 4.74 11.62
N LEU A 214 -9.91 5.20 12.28
CA LEU A 214 -9.98 5.60 13.69
C LEU A 214 -10.92 6.80 13.89
N ARG A 215 -10.84 7.80 13.00
CA ARG A 215 -11.72 8.98 13.03
C ARG A 215 -13.17 8.58 12.72
N TYR A 216 -13.35 7.66 11.79
CA TYR A 216 -14.65 7.11 11.42
C TYR A 216 -15.30 6.38 12.62
N LEU A 217 -14.56 5.48 13.27
CA LEU A 217 -15.03 4.75 14.44
C LEU A 217 -15.35 5.69 15.61
N LEU A 218 -14.50 6.68 15.91
CA LEU A 218 -14.77 7.68 16.97
C LEU A 218 -16.11 8.39 16.77
N ARG A 219 -16.36 8.91 15.56
CA ARG A 219 -17.63 9.60 15.24
C ARG A 219 -18.85 8.68 15.41
N ARG A 220 -18.71 7.40 15.05
CA ARG A 220 -19.79 6.41 15.19
C ARG A 220 -20.04 6.04 16.65
N VAL A 221 -19.00 6.03 17.49
CA VAL A 221 -19.09 5.76 18.93
C VAL A 221 -19.71 6.94 19.68
N GLU A 222 -19.34 8.18 19.34
CA GLU A 222 -19.91 9.40 19.93
C GLU A 222 -21.42 9.54 19.70
N GLY A 223 -21.95 8.98 18.60
CA GLY A 223 -23.38 8.92 18.33
C GLY A 223 -24.12 7.75 19.01
N GLY A 224 -23.43 6.85 19.71
CA GLY A 224 -23.98 5.61 20.26
C GLY A 224 -23.99 5.54 21.79
N THR A 225 -25.03 4.96 22.37
CA THR A 225 -25.19 4.80 23.83
C THR A 225 -24.59 3.47 24.31
N GLY A 226 -23.33 3.44 24.78
CA GLY A 226 -22.93 2.44 25.79
C GLY A 226 -21.62 1.67 25.62
N ALA A 227 -20.89 1.75 24.49
CA ALA A 227 -19.60 1.05 24.31
C ALA A 227 -18.35 1.95 24.48
N ALA A 228 -18.55 3.20 24.93
CA ALA A 228 -17.70 4.31 24.50
C ALA A 228 -16.32 4.41 25.17
N ALA A 229 -16.19 4.28 26.49
CA ALA A 229 -14.95 4.70 27.16
C ALA A 229 -13.71 3.86 26.79
N ASN A 230 -13.83 2.52 26.89
CA ASN A 230 -12.72 1.61 26.60
C ASN A 230 -12.36 1.60 25.11
N LEU A 231 -13.36 1.66 24.24
CA LEU A 231 -13.15 1.68 22.80
C LEU A 231 -12.49 2.99 22.36
N THR A 232 -12.98 4.12 22.86
CA THR A 232 -12.35 5.43 22.63
C THR A 232 -10.91 5.46 23.13
N ALA A 233 -10.62 4.94 24.32
CA ALA A 233 -9.25 4.86 24.83
C ALA A 233 -8.32 4.05 23.91
N ARG A 234 -8.79 2.90 23.40
CA ARG A 234 -8.04 2.06 22.45
C ARG A 234 -7.84 2.77 21.11
N ILE A 235 -8.86 3.44 20.59
CA ILE A 235 -8.75 4.21 19.35
C ILE A 235 -7.71 5.33 19.53
N THR A 236 -7.76 6.07 20.63
CA THR A 236 -6.77 7.12 20.95
C THR A 236 -5.36 6.56 21.07
N ALA A 237 -5.19 5.40 21.72
CA ALA A 237 -3.88 4.73 21.78
C ALA A 237 -3.35 4.37 20.39
N LEU A 238 -4.22 3.85 19.51
CA LEU A 238 -3.86 3.50 18.14
C LEU A 238 -3.46 4.72 17.28
N GLN A 239 -3.97 5.92 17.58
CA GLN A 239 -3.58 7.15 16.86
C GLN A 239 -2.09 7.50 17.03
N THR A 240 -1.46 7.06 18.12
CA THR A 240 -0.03 7.31 18.38
C THR A 240 0.89 6.51 17.45
N TYR A 241 0.36 5.46 16.81
CA TYR A 241 1.08 4.65 15.83
C TYR A 241 1.01 5.22 14.41
N LYS A 242 0.48 6.43 14.23
CA LYS A 242 0.63 7.16 12.97
C LYS A 242 2.11 7.32 12.68
N THR A 243 2.51 6.77 11.54
CA THR A 243 3.83 7.06 11.00
C THR A 243 3.82 8.50 10.54
N GLY A 244 4.86 9.26 10.92
CA GLY A 244 5.05 10.63 10.47
C GLY A 244 4.80 10.66 8.97
N VAL A 245 3.95 11.61 8.54
CA VAL A 245 3.40 11.72 7.17
C VAL A 245 4.46 11.17 6.23
N ILE A 246 4.25 9.95 5.72
CA ILE A 246 4.96 9.56 4.52
C ILE A 246 4.52 10.66 3.58
N VAL A 247 5.43 11.59 3.28
CA VAL A 247 5.27 12.53 2.20
C VAL A 247 5.08 11.61 1.00
N ARG A 248 3.83 11.24 0.74
CA ARG A 248 3.41 10.81 -0.57
C ARG A 248 3.92 11.97 -1.40
N PRO A 249 4.93 11.78 -2.27
CA PRO A 249 5.26 12.85 -3.19
C PRO A 249 3.92 13.17 -3.83
N ARG A 250 3.49 14.43 -3.77
CA ARG A 250 2.22 14.90 -4.32
C ARG A 250 2.25 14.59 -5.82
N ARG A 251 2.06 13.33 -6.24
CA ARG A 251 2.28 12.89 -7.61
C ARG A 251 1.36 13.66 -8.52
N MET A 252 0.13 13.89 -8.08
CA MET A 252 -0.82 14.69 -8.83
C MET A 252 -0.35 16.15 -8.90
N SER A 253 0.10 16.79 -7.82
CA SER A 253 0.58 18.18 -7.92
C SER A 253 1.89 18.31 -8.69
N GLN A 254 2.78 17.30 -8.66
CA GLN A 254 4.00 17.25 -9.46
C GLN A 254 3.69 17.02 -10.94
N ILE A 255 2.73 16.15 -11.25
CA ILE A 255 2.26 15.94 -12.63
C ILE A 255 1.62 17.24 -13.13
N THR A 256 0.73 17.86 -12.35
CA THR A 256 0.09 19.13 -12.72
C THR A 256 1.11 20.25 -12.87
N GLN A 257 2.07 20.42 -11.96
CA GLN A 257 3.12 21.44 -12.07
C GLN A 257 4.04 21.22 -13.28
N VAL A 258 4.39 19.97 -13.61
CA VAL A 258 5.18 19.67 -14.81
C VAL A 258 4.35 19.89 -16.07
N GLN A 259 3.05 19.59 -16.05
CA GLN A 259 2.15 19.89 -17.16
C GLN A 259 1.87 21.39 -17.32
N ASP A 260 1.87 22.17 -16.23
CA ASP A 260 1.73 23.64 -16.29
C ASP A 260 2.95 24.28 -16.99
N LEU A 261 4.14 23.71 -16.80
CA LEU A 261 5.37 24.13 -17.47
C LEU A 261 5.50 23.54 -18.88
N PHE A 262 4.91 22.37 -19.14
CA PHE A 262 4.99 21.65 -20.41
C PHE A 262 3.60 21.08 -20.78
N PRO A 263 2.67 21.93 -21.26
CA PRO A 263 1.27 21.55 -21.49
C PRO A 263 1.09 20.47 -22.55
N ASP A 264 2.09 20.29 -23.42
CA ASP A 264 2.09 19.28 -24.48
C ASP A 264 2.38 17.85 -23.95
N LEU A 265 2.84 17.72 -22.69
CA LEU A 265 3.15 16.43 -22.07
C LEU A 265 1.90 15.82 -21.42
N GLY A 266 1.51 14.62 -21.87
CA GLY A 266 0.41 13.88 -21.27
C GLY A 266 0.72 13.41 -19.84
N ALA A 267 -0.26 13.47 -18.93
CA ALA A 267 -0.11 13.10 -17.52
C ALA A 267 0.45 11.69 -17.33
N GLY A 268 0.10 10.75 -18.22
CA GLY A 268 0.63 9.37 -18.21
C GLY A 268 2.11 9.28 -18.59
N PHE A 269 2.60 10.17 -19.47
CA PHE A 269 4.02 10.28 -19.80
C PHE A 269 4.79 10.89 -18.62
N VAL A 270 4.27 11.97 -18.03
CA VAL A 270 4.87 12.60 -16.84
C VAL A 270 4.93 11.64 -15.66
N SER A 271 3.87 10.86 -15.41
CA SER A 271 3.88 9.81 -14.38
C SER A 271 4.97 8.76 -14.66
N LYS A 272 5.10 8.28 -15.91
CA LYS A 272 6.16 7.32 -16.27
C LYS A 272 7.57 7.90 -16.09
N CYS A 273 7.78 9.17 -16.41
CA CYS A 273 9.06 9.84 -16.18
C CYS A 273 9.38 10.01 -14.68
N LEU A 274 8.36 10.12 -13.83
CA LEU A 274 8.50 10.12 -12.37
C LEU A 274 8.72 8.70 -11.80
N ASP A 275 8.23 7.67 -12.48
CA ASP A 275 8.37 6.25 -12.11
C ASP A 275 9.73 5.64 -12.52
N GLU A 276 10.38 6.16 -13.57
CA GLU A 276 11.67 5.65 -14.06
C GLU A 276 12.87 6.20 -13.27
N ASP A 277 13.49 5.30 -12.51
CA ASP A 277 14.65 5.53 -11.66
C ASP A 277 15.91 5.98 -12.44
N ARG A 278 16.76 6.72 -11.74
CA ARG A 278 18.03 7.37 -12.13
C ARG A 278 18.87 6.63 -13.18
N SER A 279 18.72 6.95 -14.48
CA SER A 279 19.84 7.04 -15.43
C SER A 279 19.45 7.66 -16.78
N GLY A 280 19.95 8.88 -17.07
CA GLY A 280 20.37 9.20 -18.45
C GLY A 280 19.48 10.01 -19.41
N ALA A 281 18.68 11.01 -18.99
CA ALA A 281 18.00 11.90 -19.96
C ALA A 281 18.40 13.39 -19.82
N PRO A 282 18.75 14.11 -20.91
CA PRO A 282 19.20 15.51 -20.89
C PRO A 282 18.11 16.53 -20.50
N SER A 283 16.83 16.19 -20.67
CA SER A 283 15.68 17.00 -20.20
C SER A 283 15.56 17.04 -18.67
N LYS A 284 16.14 16.07 -17.97
CA LYS A 284 16.14 15.95 -16.51
C LYS A 284 16.95 17.06 -15.83
N ALA A 285 18.05 17.50 -16.44
CA ALA A 285 18.89 18.56 -15.90
C ALA A 285 18.18 19.92 -15.91
N ALA A 286 17.37 20.20 -16.93
CA ALA A 286 16.58 21.43 -17.01
C ALA A 286 15.49 21.48 -15.94
N ILE A 287 14.79 20.37 -15.72
CA ILE A 287 13.73 20.26 -14.69
C ILE A 287 14.33 20.35 -13.28
N LEU A 288 15.47 19.68 -13.04
CA LEU A 288 16.16 19.75 -11.74
C LEU A 288 16.80 21.11 -11.47
N SER A 289 17.29 21.80 -12.50
CA SER A 289 17.80 23.17 -12.37
C SER A 289 16.69 24.19 -12.07
N ALA A 290 15.48 23.96 -12.59
CA ALA A 290 14.31 24.78 -12.26
C ALA A 290 13.80 24.49 -10.82
N LEU A 291 13.82 23.22 -10.40
CA LEU A 291 13.43 22.81 -9.05
C LEU A 291 14.42 23.29 -7.97
N ALA A 292 15.73 23.32 -8.27
CA ALA A 292 16.76 23.77 -7.34
C ALA A 292 16.88 25.29 -7.22
N ALA A 293 16.27 26.05 -8.14
CA ALA A 293 16.20 27.51 -8.08
C ALA A 293 15.04 28.04 -7.21
N PHE A 294 14.16 27.16 -6.74
CA PHE A 294 13.10 27.50 -5.79
C PHE A 294 13.57 27.18 -4.36
N ASP A 295 13.97 28.23 -3.67
CA ASP A 295 14.21 28.27 -2.23
C ASP A 295 12.87 28.08 -1.50
N SER A 296 12.72 27.02 -0.71
CA SER A 296 11.46 26.64 -0.06
C SER A 296 11.32 27.21 1.37
N ASP A 297 11.83 28.41 1.60
CA ASP A 297 11.83 29.07 2.92
C ASP A 297 11.02 30.38 2.95
N ASP A 298 10.08 30.57 2.01
CA ASP A 298 9.24 31.77 1.93
C ASP A 298 7.73 31.45 1.83
N ASP A 299 7.28 30.56 2.72
CA ASP A 299 5.86 30.36 3.00
C ASP A 299 5.59 30.93 4.40
N GLU A 300 5.36 32.23 4.49
CA GLU A 300 4.85 32.90 5.70
C GLU A 300 3.63 32.14 6.25
N ARG A 301 3.78 31.69 7.48
CA ARG A 301 2.75 30.98 8.24
C ARG A 301 1.62 31.99 8.55
N ASP A 302 0.49 31.86 7.84
CA ASP A 302 -0.75 32.60 8.12
C ASP A 302 -1.20 32.35 9.57
N ASP A 303 -1.04 33.37 10.41
CA ASP A 303 -1.28 33.39 11.86
C ASP A 303 -2.75 33.67 12.24
N THR A 304 -3.67 33.64 11.27
CA THR A 304 -5.08 34.03 11.48
C THR A 304 -5.95 32.96 12.17
N TYR A 305 -5.39 31.85 12.65
CA TYR A 305 -6.14 30.86 13.45
C TYR A 305 -5.37 30.30 14.67
N ASP A 306 -4.56 31.14 15.32
CA ASP A 306 -4.08 30.89 16.67
C ASP A 306 -5.08 31.46 17.70
N ALA A 307 -6.14 30.70 18.00
CA ALA A 307 -6.97 30.96 19.18
C ALA A 307 -7.75 29.71 19.66
N ALA A 308 -7.02 28.67 20.06
CA ALA A 308 -7.40 27.84 21.21
C ALA A 308 -6.22 26.94 21.62
N ASP A 309 -5.51 27.42 22.64
CA ASP A 309 -4.51 26.74 23.44
C ASP A 309 -4.88 25.28 23.80
N VAL A 310 -4.13 24.33 23.24
CA VAL A 310 -3.77 23.07 23.90
C VAL A 310 -2.28 22.88 23.71
N GLY A 311 -1.53 23.45 24.66
CA GLY A 311 -0.09 23.32 24.78
C GLY A 311 0.42 21.89 24.67
N GLY A 312 1.39 21.73 23.77
CA GLY A 312 2.31 20.61 23.70
C GLY A 312 3.57 21.14 23.04
N THR A 313 4.59 21.43 23.84
CA THR A 313 5.92 21.78 23.37
C THR A 313 6.43 20.65 22.48
N VAL A 314 6.55 20.89 21.18
CA VAL A 314 7.29 20.00 20.29
C VAL A 314 8.77 20.19 20.60
N ASP A 315 9.34 19.23 21.32
CA ASP A 315 10.75 19.20 21.64
C ASP A 315 11.58 19.16 20.36
N ALA A 316 12.53 20.09 20.23
CA ALA A 316 13.50 20.17 19.13
C ALA A 316 14.51 18.99 19.09
N ALA A 317 14.30 17.95 19.90
CA ALA A 317 15.18 16.79 20.03
C ALA A 317 15.11 15.83 18.81
N ASP A 318 13.98 15.77 18.11
CA ASP A 318 13.78 14.80 17.03
C ASP A 318 14.52 15.17 15.73
N GLN A 319 14.79 16.46 15.48
CA GLN A 319 15.60 16.89 14.32
C GLN A 319 17.11 16.68 14.56
N GLU A 320 17.58 16.80 15.81
CA GLU A 320 18.96 16.47 16.15
C GLU A 320 19.20 14.95 16.10
N ALA A 321 18.22 14.13 16.48
CA ALA A 321 18.33 12.67 16.46
C ALA A 321 18.55 12.09 15.05
N ASP A 322 17.89 12.64 14.03
CA ASP A 322 18.01 12.16 12.64
C ASP A 322 19.38 12.54 12.02
N GLY A 323 19.87 13.75 12.31
CA GLY A 323 21.21 14.19 11.91
C GLY A 323 22.35 13.45 12.62
N VAL A 324 22.16 13.05 13.89
CA VAL A 324 23.12 12.24 14.64
C VAL A 324 23.16 10.81 14.11
N ALA A 325 22.01 10.22 13.75
CA ALA A 325 21.95 8.89 13.16
C ALA A 325 22.69 8.82 11.81
N GLU A 326 22.55 9.84 10.96
CA GLU A 326 23.24 9.92 9.67
C GLU A 326 24.75 10.14 9.81
N ARG A 327 25.18 11.03 10.71
CA ARG A 327 26.62 11.25 11.01
C ARG A 327 27.30 10.00 11.56
N ASN A 328 26.61 9.26 12.44
CA ASN A 328 27.13 8.01 12.99
C ASN A 328 27.30 6.95 11.90
N GLU A 329 26.38 6.88 10.93
CA GLU A 329 26.45 5.90 9.84
C GLU A 329 27.62 6.17 8.88
N GLU A 330 27.95 7.45 8.62
CA GLU A 330 29.12 7.84 7.83
C GLU A 330 30.44 7.48 8.51
N ALA A 331 30.60 7.81 9.80
CA ALA A 331 31.82 7.52 10.56
C ALA A 331 32.08 6.02 10.68
N LEU A 332 31.03 5.22 10.98
CA LEU A 332 31.11 3.77 11.03
C LEU A 332 31.47 3.16 9.67
N PHE A 333 30.89 3.67 8.58
CA PHE A 333 31.17 3.18 7.24
C PHE A 333 32.59 3.48 6.78
N ARG A 334 33.10 4.68 7.07
CA ARG A 334 34.49 5.05 6.79
C ARG A 334 35.48 4.19 7.57
N ALA A 335 35.20 3.94 8.85
CA ALA A 335 36.01 3.06 9.68
C ALA A 335 35.96 1.59 9.21
N TYR A 336 34.81 1.12 8.74
CA TYR A 336 34.65 -0.22 8.20
C TYR A 336 35.41 -0.42 6.89
N GLN A 337 35.45 0.61 6.02
CA GLN A 337 36.26 0.56 4.80
C GLN A 337 37.78 0.60 5.08
N SER A 338 38.21 1.31 6.12
CA SER A 338 39.63 1.46 6.42
C SER A 338 40.22 0.26 7.17
N ASP A 339 39.53 -0.22 8.21
CA ASP A 339 39.93 -1.42 8.95
C ASP A 339 38.72 -2.14 9.58
N PRO A 340 38.20 -3.19 8.90
CA PRO A 340 37.10 -4.00 9.41
C PRO A 340 37.39 -4.67 10.77
N LYS A 341 38.67 -4.85 11.15
CA LYS A 341 39.04 -5.54 12.39
C LYS A 341 38.70 -4.73 13.64
N VAL A 342 38.54 -3.41 13.51
CA VAL A 342 38.11 -2.51 14.60
C VAL A 342 36.69 -2.84 15.10
N PHE A 343 35.93 -3.64 14.36
CA PHE A 343 34.59 -4.10 14.72
C PHE A 343 34.56 -5.48 15.41
N GLY A 344 35.72 -6.06 15.71
CA GLY A 344 35.86 -7.35 16.40
C GLY A 344 35.37 -7.31 17.85
N ARG A 345 34.84 -8.44 18.32
CA ARG A 345 34.27 -8.61 19.68
C ARG A 345 35.31 -8.90 20.78
N GLU A 346 36.58 -8.93 20.41
CA GLU A 346 37.67 -9.32 21.30
C GLU A 346 37.98 -8.21 22.32
N ALA A 347 38.35 -8.60 23.55
CA ALA A 347 38.65 -7.65 24.63
C ALA A 347 39.87 -6.75 24.34
N GLU A 348 40.78 -7.20 23.45
CA GLU A 348 41.90 -6.39 22.98
C GLU A 348 41.44 -5.33 21.97
N THR A 349 40.58 -5.71 21.03
CA THR A 349 39.96 -4.81 20.05
C THR A 349 39.10 -3.74 20.73
N ARG A 350 38.31 -4.11 21.76
CA ARG A 350 37.52 -3.15 22.55
C ARG A 350 38.36 -2.11 23.30
N ARG A 351 39.57 -2.48 23.73
CA ARG A 351 40.53 -1.60 24.41
C ARG A 351 41.45 -0.83 23.45
N SER A 352 41.35 -1.08 22.14
CA SER A 352 42.20 -0.43 21.15
C SER A 352 41.88 1.07 21.02
N ALA A 353 42.90 1.87 20.70
CA ALA A 353 42.75 3.31 20.49
C ALA A 353 41.83 3.64 19.29
N ALA A 354 41.81 2.79 18.26
CA ALA A 354 40.90 2.94 17.12
C ALA A 354 39.44 2.79 17.53
N ARG A 355 39.14 1.81 18.40
CA ARG A 355 37.81 1.61 18.97
C ARG A 355 37.40 2.73 19.92
N GLY A 356 38.35 3.22 20.73
CA GLY A 356 38.14 4.38 21.60
C GLY A 356 37.66 5.61 20.82
N ARG A 357 38.37 5.96 19.74
CA ARG A 357 37.98 7.06 18.85
C ARG A 357 36.61 6.86 18.22
N LEU A 358 36.29 5.64 17.78
CA LEU A 358 35.00 5.36 17.17
C LEU A 358 33.83 5.52 18.17
N ARG A 359 34.03 5.20 19.45
CA ARG A 359 33.04 5.46 20.51
C ARG A 359 32.90 6.95 20.80
N GLU A 360 34.00 7.69 20.83
CA GLU A 360 33.98 9.15 21.04
C GLU A 360 33.30 9.89 19.88
N GLU A 361 33.54 9.46 18.64
CA GLU A 361 32.96 10.07 17.44
C GLU A 361 31.48 9.73 17.24
N THR A 362 31.04 8.51 17.59
CA THR A 362 29.66 8.06 17.35
C THR A 362 28.75 8.12 18.57
N GLY A 363 29.31 8.25 19.78
CA GLY A 363 28.56 8.14 21.03
C GLY A 363 27.94 6.75 21.28
N MET A 364 28.31 5.73 20.50
CA MET A 364 27.72 4.39 20.58
C MET A 364 28.49 3.45 21.52
N PRO A 365 27.80 2.56 22.26
CA PRO A 365 28.45 1.51 23.04
C PRO A 365 29.03 0.41 22.14
N ASP A 366 29.97 -0.38 22.67
CA ASP A 366 30.68 -1.39 21.89
C ASP A 366 29.75 -2.44 21.25
N GLU A 367 28.68 -2.83 21.94
CA GLU A 367 27.69 -3.78 21.45
C GLU A 367 26.96 -3.25 20.20
N ALA A 368 26.67 -1.95 20.16
CA ALA A 368 25.95 -1.32 19.06
C ALA A 368 26.86 -1.19 17.82
N ILE A 369 28.12 -0.82 18.02
CA ILE A 369 29.10 -0.73 16.94
C ILE A 369 29.39 -2.13 16.36
N GLU A 370 29.52 -3.17 17.21
CA GLU A 370 29.66 -4.57 16.78
C GLU A 370 28.43 -5.07 16.01
N GLY A 371 27.23 -4.77 16.52
CA GLY A 371 25.97 -5.13 15.90
C GLY A 371 25.81 -4.50 14.52
N TRP A 372 26.20 -3.24 14.36
CA TRP A 372 26.16 -2.52 13.09
C TRP A 372 27.01 -3.21 12.01
N ALA A 373 28.27 -3.56 12.32
CA ALA A 373 29.15 -4.23 11.37
C ALA A 373 28.67 -5.63 10.96
N LEU A 374 28.08 -6.37 11.90
CA LEU A 374 27.43 -7.66 11.61
C LEU A 374 26.23 -7.52 10.68
N MET A 375 25.40 -6.50 10.91
CA MET A 375 24.26 -6.21 10.03
C MET A 375 24.71 -5.79 8.64
N LEU A 376 25.82 -5.04 8.54
CA LEU A 376 26.40 -4.65 7.26
C LEU A 376 26.99 -5.85 6.51
N ALA A 377 27.70 -6.74 7.20
CA ALA A 377 28.26 -7.96 6.60
C ALA A 377 27.18 -8.96 6.13
N ARG A 378 26.04 -9.03 6.83
CA ARG A 378 24.91 -9.91 6.46
C ARG A 378 24.07 -9.39 5.30
N ASN A 379 24.10 -8.09 5.01
CA ASN A 379 23.25 -7.47 4.01
C ASN A 379 24.08 -6.80 2.89
N PRO A 380 24.39 -7.52 1.80
CA PRO A 380 25.15 -6.97 0.68
C PRO A 380 24.41 -5.82 -0.04
N GLY A 381 23.09 -5.73 0.08
CA GLY A 381 22.31 -4.60 -0.43
C GLY A 381 22.53 -3.31 0.36
N ARG A 382 22.65 -3.41 1.69
CA ARG A 382 22.99 -2.28 2.57
C ARG A 382 24.40 -1.77 2.28
N MET A 383 25.36 -2.67 2.05
CA MET A 383 26.72 -2.31 1.64
C MET A 383 26.72 -1.46 0.37
N LYS A 384 26.09 -1.94 -0.70
CA LYS A 384 26.01 -1.20 -1.97
C LYS A 384 25.34 0.17 -1.84
N ARG A 385 24.35 0.30 -0.95
CA ARG A 385 23.68 1.59 -0.67
C ARG A 385 24.60 2.56 0.04
N LEU A 386 25.33 2.12 1.08
CA LEU A 386 26.29 2.96 1.79
C LEU A 386 27.48 3.32 0.90
N GLU A 387 27.95 2.38 0.07
CA GLU A 387 28.94 2.67 -0.98
C GLU A 387 28.40 3.74 -1.92
N ALA A 388 27.20 3.60 -2.48
CA ALA A 388 26.63 4.62 -3.35
C ALA A 388 26.42 5.98 -2.66
N LYS A 389 26.07 5.97 -1.36
CA LYS A 389 25.83 7.17 -0.55
C LYS A 389 27.12 7.93 -0.26
N PHE A 390 28.22 7.22 0.01
CA PHE A 390 29.48 7.82 0.46
C PHE A 390 30.64 7.68 -0.55
N ALA A 391 30.44 7.10 -1.74
CA ALA A 391 31.46 6.95 -2.79
C ALA A 391 31.75 8.24 -3.56
N PHE A 392 30.89 9.25 -3.47
CA PHE A 392 31.06 10.49 -4.23
C PHE A 392 32.13 11.40 -3.59
N LYS A 393 33.37 11.33 -4.10
CA LYS A 393 34.50 12.19 -3.69
C LYS A 393 34.56 13.55 -4.39
N GLY A 394 33.47 14.01 -5.01
CA GLY A 394 33.40 15.35 -5.60
C GLY A 394 34.32 15.63 -6.81
N GLN A 395 34.94 14.60 -7.40
CA GLN A 395 35.75 14.76 -8.62
C GLN A 395 34.95 14.31 -9.83
N GLN A 396 34.40 15.28 -10.56
CA GLN A 396 33.84 15.07 -11.88
C GLN A 396 34.96 15.28 -12.90
N GLU A 397 35.35 14.24 -13.64
CA GLU A 397 36.27 14.39 -14.78
C GLU A 397 35.67 15.38 -15.78
N ARG A 398 36.39 16.49 -16.00
CA ARG A 398 36.05 17.50 -16.98
C ARG A 398 36.21 16.88 -18.37
N LEU A 399 35.12 16.43 -18.98
CA LEU A 399 35.13 15.98 -20.36
C LEU A 399 35.34 17.21 -21.27
N GLU A 400 36.48 17.23 -21.96
CA GLU A 400 36.79 18.21 -23.01
C GLU A 400 35.69 18.18 -24.10
N ARG A 401 35.28 19.37 -24.56
CA ARG A 401 34.21 19.53 -25.56
C ARG A 401 34.58 18.83 -26.88
N THR A 402 33.98 17.67 -27.15
CA THR A 402 34.06 17.04 -28.47
C THR A 402 33.03 17.68 -29.41
N ALA A 403 33.40 18.78 -30.06
CA ALA A 403 32.65 19.29 -31.19
C ALA A 403 32.91 18.38 -32.41
N TRP A 404 31.84 17.80 -32.96
CA TRP A 404 31.92 16.99 -34.16
C TRP A 404 32.40 17.84 -35.35
N ARG A 405 33.46 17.40 -36.04
CA ARG A 405 33.89 17.96 -37.33
C ARG A 405 33.74 16.90 -38.41
N ALA A 406 32.94 17.20 -39.43
CA ALA A 406 32.83 16.38 -40.62
C ALA A 406 34.21 16.27 -41.29
N THR A 407 34.70 15.04 -41.48
CA THR A 407 35.86 14.76 -42.33
C THR A 407 35.34 14.66 -43.77
N PRO A 408 35.85 15.44 -44.74
CA PRO A 408 35.43 15.29 -46.13
C PRO A 408 36.07 14.01 -46.68
N ALA A 409 35.26 12.96 -46.82
CA ALA A 409 35.63 11.76 -47.56
C ALA A 409 35.72 12.13 -49.04
N ALA A 410 36.94 12.10 -49.58
CA ALA A 410 37.16 12.13 -51.01
C ALA A 410 36.56 10.86 -51.63
N MET A 411 35.51 11.02 -52.44
CA MET A 411 35.18 10.05 -53.49
C MET A 411 35.62 10.64 -54.83
N PRO A 412 36.33 9.87 -55.67
CA PRO A 412 36.62 10.29 -57.04
C PRO A 412 35.34 10.29 -57.86
N LEU A 413 35.06 11.42 -58.50
CA LEU A 413 34.16 11.53 -59.65
C LEU A 413 34.89 10.89 -60.84
N ASP A 414 34.49 9.68 -61.20
CA ASP A 414 34.90 9.11 -62.48
C ASP A 414 34.20 9.85 -63.61
N ASP A 415 35.04 10.31 -64.53
CA ASP A 415 34.75 10.61 -65.91
C ASP A 415 33.74 9.61 -66.51
N MET A 416 32.53 10.12 -66.80
CA MET A 416 31.75 9.64 -67.93
C MET A 416 31.12 10.87 -68.63
N CYS A 417 31.90 11.44 -69.53
CA CYS A 417 31.36 12.07 -70.73
C CYS A 417 30.82 10.97 -71.65
N LEU A 418 29.51 10.99 -71.92
CA LEU A 418 28.91 11.04 -73.27
C LEU A 418 27.39 11.23 -73.16
#